data_AF-A0A1Y6CVW9-F1
#
_entry.id   AF-A0A1Y6CVW9-F1
#
_cell.length_a   1.000
_cell.length_b   1.000
_cell.length_c   1.000
_cell.angle_alpha   90.00
_cell.angle_beta   90.00
_cell.angle_gamma   90.00
#
_symmetry.space_group_name_H-M   'P 1'
#
loop_
_entity.id
_entity.type
_entity.pdbx_description
1 polymer ?
#
loop_
_entity_poly.entity_id
_entity_poly.type
_entity_poly.pdbx_seq_one_letter_code
_entity_poly.pdbx_strand_id
1 'polypeptide(L)'
;MNYATLQTHHDSLLFEAVSGSHAYGLALPTSDTDLRGVFILPKRAFYGFDRTEQVSNPSQDETYYEVGRYAELLCRNNPNLLELLAIPPDCVRYRHPLMARFTPEMVLSKLCEQTFAGYAHAQIKKARGLNKKILNPVEPKRKTILDFCHVAEGQGSVPLVEWLRRRGWRQEDCGLAAVPHFRDGYALFHEVNPPPGEQYRGIVSGLDAQEVSLSSIPKPAVPAGLMHFNKDGYSAYCREYREYWDWVEKRNEARYQNTLDHGKHYDAKNLMHTFRLLHMALEIATEGRINVRRADREFLLCIRRGEFDYADLLGRADEKLAEVRAAYAVCALPEQPDVAAVEAVLAEIRESVYH
;
A
#
# COMPACT_ATOMS: atom_id res chain seq x y z
N MET A 1 -1.66 -21.62 -15.49
CA MET A 1 -0.22 -21.53 -15.89
C MET A 1 0.50 -20.73 -14.82
N ASN A 2 1.67 -21.14 -14.34
CA ASN A 2 2.43 -20.35 -13.36
C ASN A 2 3.67 -19.71 -14.02
N TYR A 3 4.38 -18.87 -13.27
CA TYR A 3 5.57 -18.16 -13.76
C TYR A 3 6.64 -19.12 -14.32
N ALA A 4 6.99 -20.16 -13.57
CA ALA A 4 8.01 -21.13 -14.00
C ALA A 4 7.62 -21.84 -15.31
N THR A 5 6.34 -22.19 -15.47
CA THR A 5 5.82 -22.76 -16.71
C THR A 5 5.87 -21.75 -17.87
N LEU A 6 5.53 -20.47 -17.64
CA LEU A 6 5.60 -19.48 -18.71
C LEU A 6 7.03 -19.31 -19.24
N GLN A 7 8.02 -19.33 -18.35
CA GLN A 7 9.44 -19.18 -18.71
C GLN A 7 9.97 -20.34 -19.58
N THR A 8 9.36 -21.53 -19.52
CA THR A 8 9.75 -22.68 -20.34
C THR A 8 8.88 -22.88 -21.58
N HIS A 9 7.69 -22.27 -21.63
CA HIS A 9 6.74 -22.38 -22.74
C HIS A 9 6.72 -21.12 -23.60
N HIS A 10 7.81 -20.90 -24.35
CA HIS A 10 7.97 -19.72 -25.21
C HIS A 10 6.83 -19.52 -26.23
N ASP A 11 6.17 -20.59 -26.69
CA ASP A 11 5.04 -20.51 -27.63
C ASP A 11 3.82 -19.78 -27.06
N SER A 12 3.75 -19.61 -25.74
CA SER A 12 2.66 -18.88 -25.07
C SER A 12 2.95 -17.39 -24.91
N LEU A 13 4.17 -16.93 -25.19
CA LEU A 13 4.53 -15.52 -25.05
C LEU A 13 4.09 -14.74 -26.30
N LEU A 14 3.42 -13.60 -26.09
CA LEU A 14 3.01 -12.69 -27.16
C LEU A 14 3.80 -11.38 -27.15
N PHE A 15 4.22 -10.91 -25.98
CA PHE A 15 4.99 -9.68 -25.83
C PHE A 15 5.87 -9.75 -24.59
N GLU A 16 7.07 -9.20 -24.68
CA GLU A 16 7.95 -8.96 -23.55
C GLU A 16 8.78 -7.69 -23.78
N ALA A 17 8.86 -6.87 -22.75
CA ALA A 17 9.66 -5.66 -22.75
C ALA A 17 10.23 -5.34 -21.38
N VAL A 18 11.35 -4.62 -21.40
CA VAL A 18 11.83 -3.87 -20.24
C VAL A 18 10.88 -2.69 -20.01
N SER A 19 10.32 -2.60 -18.81
CA SER A 19 9.39 -1.56 -18.36
C SER A 19 10.08 -0.68 -17.29
N GLY A 20 9.30 0.11 -16.56
CA GLY A 20 9.79 0.85 -15.41
C GLY A 20 10.82 1.90 -15.76
N SER A 21 11.73 2.20 -14.83
CA SER A 21 12.63 3.34 -14.96
C SER A 21 13.50 3.30 -16.23
N HIS A 22 13.80 2.10 -16.76
CA HIS A 22 14.55 1.95 -18.01
C HIS A 22 13.75 2.45 -19.22
N ALA A 23 12.52 1.99 -19.41
CA ALA A 23 11.64 2.44 -20.50
C ALA A 23 11.34 3.94 -20.42
N TYR A 24 11.13 4.45 -19.21
CA TYR A 24 10.88 5.87 -18.98
C TYR A 24 12.13 6.76 -19.12
N GLY A 25 13.34 6.18 -19.20
CA GLY A 25 14.59 6.96 -19.23
C GLY A 25 15.00 7.55 -17.88
N LEU A 26 14.43 7.03 -16.79
CA LEU A 26 14.64 7.47 -15.41
C LEU A 26 15.54 6.51 -14.61
N ALA A 27 16.14 5.52 -15.27
CA ALA A 27 17.00 4.54 -14.61
C ALA A 27 18.27 5.20 -14.05
N LEU A 28 18.64 4.80 -12.83
CA LEU A 28 19.90 5.11 -12.17
C LEU A 28 20.78 3.85 -12.15
N PRO A 29 22.08 3.95 -11.83
CA PRO A 29 22.95 2.76 -11.73
C PRO A 29 22.46 1.70 -10.73
N THR A 30 21.64 2.10 -9.76
CA THR A 30 21.03 1.24 -8.75
C THR A 30 19.58 0.83 -9.07
N SER A 31 19.06 1.20 -10.25
CA SER A 31 17.72 0.82 -10.67
C SER A 31 17.62 -0.67 -10.92
N ASP A 32 16.51 -1.23 -10.45
CA ASP A 32 16.00 -2.53 -10.83
C ASP A 32 15.55 -2.55 -12.30
N THR A 33 15.57 -3.74 -12.90
CA THR A 33 15.03 -3.98 -14.24
C THR A 33 13.67 -4.64 -14.10
N ASP A 34 12.61 -3.91 -14.44
CA ASP A 34 11.26 -4.46 -14.52
C ASP A 34 11.04 -5.11 -15.90
N LEU A 35 10.55 -6.34 -15.94
CA LEU A 35 10.03 -6.96 -17.16
C LEU A 35 8.52 -7.04 -17.11
N ARG A 36 7.89 -6.66 -18.22
CA ARG A 36 6.45 -6.82 -18.42
C ARG A 36 6.18 -7.53 -19.73
N GLY A 37 5.15 -8.36 -19.72
CA GLY A 37 4.77 -9.07 -20.93
C GLY A 37 3.29 -9.43 -21.01
N VAL A 38 2.93 -9.95 -22.17
CA VAL A 38 1.61 -10.49 -22.47
C VAL A 38 1.79 -11.94 -22.91
N PHE A 39 1.02 -12.84 -22.34
CA PHE A 39 1.01 -14.25 -22.70
C PHE A 39 -0.40 -14.69 -23.08
N ILE A 40 -0.52 -15.83 -23.75
CA ILE A 40 -1.79 -16.48 -24.06
C ILE A 40 -1.84 -17.84 -23.37
N LEU A 41 -2.97 -18.15 -22.73
CA LEU A 41 -3.15 -19.46 -22.11
C LEU A 41 -3.26 -20.55 -23.18
N PRO A 42 -2.70 -21.75 -22.95
CA PRO A 42 -2.96 -22.91 -23.78
C PRO A 42 -4.47 -23.18 -23.88
N LYS A 43 -4.95 -23.57 -25.06
CA LYS A 43 -6.39 -23.76 -25.36
C LYS A 43 -7.17 -24.52 -24.28
N ARG A 44 -6.61 -25.64 -23.78
CA ARG A 44 -7.23 -26.44 -22.70
C ARG A 44 -7.34 -25.67 -21.37
N ALA A 45 -6.31 -24.92 -20.99
CA ALA A 45 -6.34 -24.10 -19.78
C ALA A 45 -7.31 -22.92 -19.91
N PHE A 46 -7.40 -22.33 -21.10
CA PHE A 46 -8.36 -21.28 -21.39
C PHE A 46 -9.82 -21.77 -21.28
N TYR A 47 -10.15 -22.96 -21.78
CA TYR A 47 -11.51 -23.51 -21.63
C TYR A 47 -11.81 -24.13 -20.27
N GLY A 48 -10.79 -24.38 -19.45
CA GLY A 48 -10.92 -24.93 -18.10
C GLY A 48 -11.40 -23.92 -17.06
N PHE A 49 -11.62 -24.41 -15.83
CA PHE A 49 -12.08 -23.62 -14.69
C PHE A 49 -10.98 -22.74 -14.06
N ASP A 50 -9.72 -23.19 -14.11
CA ASP A 50 -8.59 -22.52 -13.46
C ASP A 50 -7.85 -21.57 -14.42
N ARG A 51 -8.48 -20.42 -14.70
CA ARG A 51 -7.89 -19.39 -15.57
C ARG A 51 -6.89 -18.53 -14.80
N THR A 52 -5.67 -18.44 -15.32
CA THR A 52 -4.65 -17.53 -14.78
C THR A 52 -4.65 -16.22 -15.56
N GLU A 53 -4.99 -15.12 -14.90
CA GLU A 53 -5.04 -13.78 -15.52
C GLU A 53 -3.69 -13.06 -15.52
N GLN A 54 -2.83 -13.38 -14.54
CA GLN A 54 -1.54 -12.73 -14.34
C GLN A 54 -0.58 -13.71 -13.65
N VAL A 55 0.69 -13.65 -14.03
CA VAL A 55 1.78 -14.34 -13.35
C VAL A 55 2.90 -13.35 -13.04
N SER A 56 3.55 -13.52 -11.89
CA SER A 56 4.72 -12.73 -11.50
C SER A 56 5.80 -13.63 -10.90
N ASN A 57 7.06 -13.23 -11.01
CA ASN A 57 8.14 -13.85 -10.25
C ASN A 57 8.01 -13.49 -8.74
N PRO A 58 8.75 -14.16 -7.83
CA PRO A 58 8.64 -13.90 -6.40
C PRO A 58 8.96 -12.45 -5.98
N SER A 59 9.87 -11.76 -6.69
CA SER A 59 10.21 -10.35 -6.41
C SER A 59 9.21 -9.35 -7.00
N GLN A 60 8.32 -9.80 -7.88
CA GLN A 60 7.36 -9.01 -8.66
C GLN A 60 7.96 -8.06 -9.71
N ASP A 61 9.26 -8.14 -9.96
CA ASP A 61 9.94 -7.34 -10.99
C ASP A 61 9.62 -7.86 -12.39
N GLU A 62 9.19 -9.11 -12.52
CA GLU A 62 8.76 -9.70 -13.79
C GLU A 62 7.28 -10.07 -13.69
N THR A 63 6.45 -9.42 -14.51
CA THR A 63 5.00 -9.61 -14.48
C THR A 63 4.41 -9.73 -15.87
N TYR A 64 3.66 -10.80 -16.10
CA TYR A 64 3.04 -11.11 -17.39
C TYR A 64 1.53 -11.23 -17.21
N TYR A 65 0.79 -10.69 -18.18
CA TYR A 65 -0.67 -10.67 -18.18
C TYR A 65 -1.20 -11.59 -19.27
N GLU A 66 -2.25 -12.36 -18.98
CA GLU A 66 -2.96 -13.10 -20.02
C GLU A 66 -3.59 -12.09 -21.00
N VAL A 67 -3.62 -12.41 -22.29
CA VAL A 67 -4.03 -11.47 -23.35
C VAL A 67 -5.43 -10.90 -23.17
N GLY A 68 -6.36 -11.66 -22.60
CA GLY A 68 -7.69 -11.18 -22.21
C GLY A 68 -7.63 -10.23 -21.01
N ARG A 69 -6.80 -10.52 -20.00
CA ARG A 69 -6.56 -9.58 -18.89
C ARG A 69 -5.91 -8.28 -19.36
N TYR A 70 -4.95 -8.38 -20.28
CA TYR A 70 -4.33 -7.23 -20.93
C TYR A 70 -5.37 -6.36 -21.65
N ALA A 71 -6.20 -6.97 -22.51
CA ALA A 71 -7.28 -6.30 -23.23
C ALA A 71 -8.30 -5.63 -22.27
N GLU A 72 -8.72 -6.32 -21.21
CA GLU A 72 -9.62 -5.77 -20.18
C GLU A 72 -9.02 -4.52 -19.53
N LEU A 73 -7.73 -4.55 -19.18
CA LEU A 73 -7.05 -3.44 -18.52
C LEU A 73 -6.80 -2.26 -19.47
N LEU A 74 -6.63 -2.51 -20.76
CA LEU A 74 -6.62 -1.45 -21.78
C LEU A 74 -7.98 -0.73 -21.87
N CYS A 75 -9.08 -1.49 -21.88
CA CYS A 75 -10.45 -0.95 -21.85
C CYS A 75 -10.77 -0.17 -20.55
N ARG A 76 -9.97 -0.34 -19.49
CA ARG A 76 -10.05 0.45 -18.26
C ARG A 76 -9.05 1.60 -18.21
N ASN A 77 -8.35 1.87 -19.31
CA ASN A 77 -7.26 2.85 -19.40
C ASN A 77 -6.27 2.75 -18.23
N ASN A 78 -5.89 1.52 -17.89
CA ASN A 78 -4.92 1.30 -16.83
C ASN A 78 -3.55 1.86 -17.25
N PRO A 79 -2.97 2.84 -16.53
CA PRO A 79 -1.73 3.50 -16.95
C PRO A 79 -0.55 2.53 -17.15
N ASN A 80 -0.48 1.48 -16.33
CA ASN A 80 0.59 0.48 -16.38
C ASN A 80 0.49 -0.48 -17.57
N LEU A 81 -0.67 -0.57 -18.22
CA LEU A 81 -0.89 -1.44 -19.38
C LEU A 81 -0.93 -0.62 -20.67
N LEU A 82 -1.44 0.62 -20.60
CA LEU A 82 -1.34 1.57 -21.69
C LEU A 82 0.12 1.81 -22.10
N GLU A 83 1.06 1.92 -21.15
CA GLU A 83 2.48 2.08 -21.49
C GLU A 83 3.02 0.96 -22.41
N LEU A 84 2.49 -0.28 -22.29
CA LEU A 84 2.96 -1.43 -23.08
C LEU A 84 2.68 -1.28 -24.57
N LEU A 85 1.68 -0.47 -24.95
CA LEU A 85 1.39 -0.15 -26.36
C LEU A 85 2.46 0.76 -26.98
N ALA A 86 3.15 1.54 -26.16
CA ALA A 86 4.07 2.59 -26.58
C ALA A 86 5.48 2.43 -25.98
N ILE A 87 5.86 1.20 -25.61
CA ILE A 87 7.21 0.90 -25.14
C ILE A 87 8.23 1.29 -26.23
N PRO A 88 9.32 1.99 -25.87
CA PRO A 88 10.38 2.33 -26.81
C PRO A 88 11.00 1.07 -27.48
N PRO A 89 11.33 1.10 -28.77
CA PRO A 89 11.85 -0.07 -29.48
C PRO A 89 13.09 -0.71 -28.84
N ASP A 90 13.96 0.10 -28.23
CA ASP A 90 15.16 -0.36 -27.51
C ASP A 90 14.86 -1.18 -26.25
N CYS A 91 13.62 -1.10 -25.75
CA CYS A 91 13.16 -1.82 -24.57
C CYS A 91 12.33 -3.07 -24.93
N VAL A 92 11.94 -3.26 -26.18
CA VAL A 92 11.18 -4.45 -26.63
C VAL A 92 12.13 -5.63 -26.77
N ARG A 93 11.87 -6.71 -26.04
CA ARG A 93 12.64 -7.97 -26.10
C ARG A 93 12.00 -8.96 -27.07
N TYR A 94 10.68 -9.01 -27.09
CA TYR A 94 9.90 -9.86 -27.97
C TYR A 94 8.53 -9.25 -28.27
N ARG A 95 8.07 -9.37 -29.52
CA ARG A 95 6.72 -8.97 -29.93
C ARG A 95 6.20 -9.88 -31.04
N HIS A 96 5.20 -10.68 -30.73
CA HIS A 96 4.46 -11.45 -31.71
C HIS A 96 3.69 -10.50 -32.66
N PRO A 97 3.61 -10.77 -33.98
CA PRO A 97 2.91 -9.90 -34.94
C PRO A 97 1.46 -9.59 -34.57
N LEU A 98 0.78 -10.53 -33.91
CA LEU A 98 -0.59 -10.34 -33.42
C LEU A 98 -0.73 -9.17 -32.42
N MET A 99 0.31 -8.84 -31.67
CA MET A 99 0.30 -7.71 -30.73
C MET A 99 0.34 -6.35 -31.44
N ALA A 100 0.56 -6.29 -32.74
CA ALA A 100 0.41 -5.06 -33.52
C ALA A 100 -1.06 -4.67 -33.74
N ARG A 101 -2.01 -5.61 -33.50
CA ARG A 101 -3.45 -5.37 -33.71
C ARG A 101 -4.09 -4.53 -32.60
N PHE A 102 -3.52 -4.55 -31.39
CA PHE A 102 -3.91 -3.58 -30.36
C PHE A 102 -3.28 -2.23 -30.69
N THR A 103 -4.10 -1.23 -31.00
CA THR A 103 -3.62 0.11 -31.33
C THR A 103 -4.06 1.15 -30.28
N PRO A 104 -3.29 2.24 -30.08
CA PRO A 104 -3.65 3.29 -29.14
C PRO A 104 -5.02 3.93 -29.43
N GLU A 105 -5.40 4.06 -30.70
CA GLU A 105 -6.64 4.72 -31.13
C GLU A 105 -7.90 4.00 -30.64
N MET A 106 -7.82 2.68 -30.46
CA MET A 106 -8.92 1.87 -29.92
C MET A 106 -9.12 2.09 -28.42
N VAL A 107 -8.08 2.54 -27.71
CA VAL A 107 -8.06 2.54 -26.25
C VAL A 107 -7.99 3.92 -25.64
N LEU A 108 -7.31 4.89 -26.27
CA LEU A 108 -7.15 6.23 -25.69
C LEU A 108 -8.49 6.95 -25.63
N SER A 109 -8.86 7.38 -24.43
CA SER A 109 -10.14 8.02 -24.16
C SER A 109 -10.02 9.04 -23.02
N LYS A 110 -11.08 9.80 -22.77
CA LYS A 110 -11.14 10.72 -21.63
C LYS A 110 -11.12 10.03 -20.28
N LEU A 111 -11.37 8.71 -20.22
CA LEU A 111 -11.19 7.91 -19.01
C LEU A 111 -9.74 7.99 -18.46
N CYS A 112 -8.75 8.24 -19.32
CA CYS A 112 -7.36 8.49 -18.91
C CYS A 112 -7.24 9.61 -17.86
N GLU A 113 -8.08 10.64 -17.89
CA GLU A 113 -8.08 11.70 -16.87
C GLU A 113 -8.24 11.09 -15.47
N GLN A 114 -9.31 10.33 -15.28
CA GLN A 114 -9.66 9.74 -14.00
C GLN A 114 -8.65 8.67 -13.59
N THR A 115 -8.21 7.82 -14.52
CA THR A 115 -7.32 6.70 -14.18
C THR A 115 -5.92 7.20 -13.83
N PHE A 116 -5.33 8.10 -14.60
CA PHE A 116 -4.01 8.65 -14.28
C PHE A 116 -4.06 9.51 -13.01
N ALA A 117 -5.09 10.36 -12.82
CA ALA A 117 -5.25 11.13 -11.60
C ALA A 117 -5.44 10.24 -10.36
N GLY A 118 -6.22 9.16 -10.48
CA GLY A 118 -6.42 8.18 -9.41
C GLY A 118 -5.12 7.50 -8.99
N TYR A 119 -4.30 7.09 -9.96
CA TYR A 119 -2.97 6.54 -9.67
C TYR A 119 -2.03 7.60 -9.06
N ALA A 120 -2.03 8.83 -9.58
CA ALA A 120 -1.22 9.92 -9.04
C ALA A 120 -1.57 10.23 -7.58
N HIS A 121 -2.87 10.26 -7.25
CA HIS A 121 -3.37 10.43 -5.88
C HIS A 121 -2.95 9.28 -4.96
N ALA A 122 -3.03 8.03 -5.44
CA ALA A 122 -2.54 6.87 -4.68
C ALA A 122 -1.04 6.98 -4.36
N GLN A 123 -0.21 7.51 -5.28
CA GLN A 123 1.21 7.76 -5.02
C GLN A 123 1.43 8.86 -3.97
N ILE A 124 0.66 9.95 -4.03
CA ILE A 124 0.71 11.01 -2.99
C ILE A 124 0.35 10.42 -1.62
N LYS A 125 -0.71 9.60 -1.54
CA LYS A 125 -1.13 8.95 -0.28
C LYS A 125 -0.03 8.04 0.27
N LYS A 126 0.65 7.27 -0.58
CA LYS A 126 1.80 6.44 -0.17
C LYS A 126 2.96 7.31 0.35
N ALA A 127 3.27 8.42 -0.32
CA ALA A 127 4.30 9.35 0.12
C ALA A 127 3.98 9.98 1.49
N ARG A 128 2.72 10.37 1.73
CA ARG A 128 2.23 10.85 3.04
C ARG A 128 2.35 9.78 4.12
N GLY A 129 1.95 8.55 3.80
CA GLY A 129 2.01 7.42 4.73
C GLY A 129 3.43 7.10 5.19
N LEU A 130 4.39 7.14 4.27
CA LEU A 130 5.80 6.95 4.61
C LEU A 130 6.31 8.09 5.51
N ASN A 131 6.03 9.34 5.14
CA ASN A 131 6.43 10.51 5.92
C ASN A 131 5.93 10.42 7.37
N LYS A 132 4.66 10.05 7.58
CA LYS A 132 4.10 9.82 8.92
C LYS A 132 4.88 8.77 9.72
N LYS A 133 5.27 7.66 9.10
CA LYS A 133 6.05 6.58 9.77
C LYS A 133 7.47 7.04 10.11
N ILE A 134 8.10 7.85 9.26
CA ILE A 134 9.45 8.40 9.50
C ILE A 134 9.43 9.40 10.66
N LEU A 135 8.46 10.33 10.67
CA LEU A 135 8.37 11.38 11.68
C LEU A 135 7.83 10.91 13.04
N ASN A 136 7.14 9.76 13.08
CA ASN A 136 6.53 9.22 14.30
C ASN A 136 7.00 7.77 14.51
N PRO A 137 8.27 7.55 14.90
CA PRO A 137 8.78 6.21 15.13
C PRO A 137 8.10 5.57 16.34
N VAL A 138 7.76 4.29 16.22
CA VAL A 138 7.23 3.48 17.32
C VAL A 138 8.38 2.73 17.99
N GLU A 139 8.43 2.77 19.32
CA GLU A 139 9.47 2.08 20.10
C GLU A 139 9.42 0.54 19.88
N PRO A 140 10.57 -0.16 19.92
CA PRO A 140 10.61 -1.63 19.83
C PRO A 140 9.98 -2.33 21.02
N LYS A 141 9.91 -1.66 22.17
CA LYS A 141 9.28 -2.20 23.35
C LYS A 141 7.77 -1.97 23.27
N ARG A 142 7.02 -3.05 23.07
CA ARG A 142 5.56 -2.99 23.05
C ARG A 142 5.01 -2.61 24.44
N LYS A 143 4.19 -1.55 24.49
CA LYS A 143 3.36 -1.22 25.66
C LYS A 143 2.32 -2.31 25.93
N THR A 144 2.02 -2.51 27.20
CA THR A 144 1.08 -3.48 27.74
C THR A 144 -0.22 -2.79 28.15
N ILE A 145 -1.24 -3.57 28.52
CA ILE A 145 -2.50 -3.04 29.09
C ILE A 145 -2.23 -2.11 30.29
N LEU A 146 -1.23 -2.43 31.13
CA LEU A 146 -0.91 -1.63 32.32
C LEU A 146 -0.56 -0.18 31.98
N ASP A 147 0.04 0.07 30.82
CA ASP A 147 0.39 1.41 30.33
C ASP A 147 -0.84 2.23 29.91
N PHE A 148 -1.99 1.59 29.77
CA PHE A 148 -3.28 2.21 29.42
C PHE A 148 -4.24 2.26 30.61
N CYS A 149 -3.82 1.79 31.77
CA CYS A 149 -4.60 1.83 33.01
C CYS A 149 -4.21 3.03 33.87
N HIS A 150 -5.22 3.67 34.46
CA HIS A 150 -5.05 4.80 35.38
C HIS A 150 -5.90 4.58 36.63
N VAL A 151 -5.45 5.09 37.77
CA VAL A 151 -6.18 5.02 39.05
C VAL A 151 -6.59 6.44 39.44
N ALA A 152 -7.86 6.61 39.82
CA ALA A 152 -8.38 7.89 40.29
C ALA A 152 -7.71 8.28 41.62
N GLU A 153 -7.17 9.51 41.69
CA GLU A 153 -6.50 10.05 42.88
C GLU A 153 -6.73 11.56 42.96
N GLY A 154 -7.34 12.04 44.05
CA GLY A 154 -7.74 13.44 44.19
C GLY A 154 -8.76 13.88 43.15
N GLN A 155 -8.51 15.00 42.47
CA GLN A 155 -9.33 15.51 41.37
C GLN A 155 -8.89 14.99 39.99
N GLY A 156 -7.93 14.06 39.93
CA GLY A 156 -7.37 13.55 38.69
C GLY A 156 -7.13 12.05 38.71
N SER A 157 -6.14 11.61 37.93
CA SER A 157 -5.75 10.21 37.84
C SER A 157 -4.25 10.06 37.72
N VAL A 158 -3.71 8.93 38.18
CA VAL A 158 -2.30 8.57 38.06
C VAL A 158 -2.13 7.28 37.27
N PRO A 159 -1.06 7.13 36.47
CA PRO A 159 -0.79 5.87 35.76
C PRO A 159 -0.69 4.69 36.73
N LEU A 160 -1.32 3.56 36.39
CA LEU A 160 -1.40 2.39 37.25
C LEU A 160 -0.02 1.88 37.69
N VAL A 161 0.93 1.80 36.75
CA VAL A 161 2.29 1.32 37.02
C VAL A 161 2.97 2.16 38.10
N GLU A 162 2.80 3.48 38.04
CA GLU A 162 3.35 4.40 39.05
C GLU A 162 2.60 4.28 40.38
N TRP A 163 1.27 4.14 40.34
CA TRP A 163 0.43 3.98 41.52
C TRP A 163 0.77 2.72 42.33
N LEU A 164 1.02 1.61 41.64
CA LEU A 164 1.49 0.34 42.24
C LEU A 164 2.90 0.47 42.78
N ARG A 165 3.82 1.07 42.01
CA ARG A 165 5.22 1.27 42.40
C ARG A 165 5.34 2.06 43.70
N ARG A 166 4.56 3.15 43.87
CA ARG A 166 4.53 3.96 45.10
C ARG A 166 4.13 3.17 46.34
N ARG A 167 3.35 2.10 46.17
CA ARG A 167 2.86 1.23 47.24
C ARG A 167 3.70 -0.03 47.42
N GLY A 168 4.67 -0.27 46.53
CA GLY A 168 5.46 -1.50 46.51
C GLY A 168 4.63 -2.73 46.13
N TRP A 169 3.52 -2.55 45.41
CA TRP A 169 2.59 -3.61 45.06
C TRP A 169 2.91 -4.21 43.70
N ARG A 170 2.63 -5.49 43.54
CA ARG A 170 2.75 -6.18 42.25
C ARG A 170 1.38 -6.35 41.63
N GLN A 171 1.31 -6.25 40.30
CA GLN A 171 0.05 -6.41 39.60
C GLN A 171 -0.53 -7.82 39.77
N GLU A 172 0.32 -8.84 39.99
CA GLU A 172 -0.10 -10.22 40.23
C GLU A 172 -0.90 -10.38 41.54
N ASP A 173 -0.63 -9.53 42.53
CA ASP A 173 -1.26 -9.56 43.85
C ASP A 173 -2.53 -8.69 43.92
N CYS A 174 -2.94 -8.11 42.79
CA CYS A 174 -4.11 -7.25 42.69
C CYS A 174 -5.31 -8.00 42.13
N GLY A 175 -6.50 -7.63 42.61
CA GLY A 175 -7.79 -8.13 42.13
C GLY A 175 -8.61 -7.00 41.53
N LEU A 176 -9.36 -7.30 40.47
CA LEU A 176 -10.27 -6.34 39.85
C LEU A 176 -11.71 -6.85 39.90
N ALA A 177 -12.65 -5.96 40.20
CA ALA A 177 -14.08 -6.16 39.98
C ALA A 177 -14.62 -5.04 39.10
N ALA A 178 -15.41 -5.36 38.08
CA ALA A 178 -16.04 -4.36 37.23
C ALA A 178 -17.03 -3.50 38.05
N VAL A 179 -17.01 -2.19 37.85
CA VAL A 179 -17.92 -1.27 38.52
C VAL A 179 -19.19 -1.10 37.67
N PRO A 180 -20.39 -1.44 38.20
CA PRO A 180 -21.63 -1.28 37.45
C PRO A 180 -21.82 0.16 36.94
N HIS A 181 -22.31 0.30 35.71
CA HIS A 181 -22.57 1.58 35.03
C HIS A 181 -21.33 2.47 34.81
N PHE A 182 -20.13 1.94 35.00
CA PHE A 182 -18.88 2.67 34.81
C PHE A 182 -18.01 1.93 33.79
N ARG A 183 -18.21 2.27 32.50
CA ARG A 183 -17.56 1.61 31.37
C ARG A 183 -16.04 1.63 31.54
N ASP A 184 -15.42 0.46 31.34
CA ASP A 184 -13.98 0.23 31.48
C ASP A 184 -13.41 0.67 32.85
N GLY A 185 -14.28 0.74 33.85
CA GLY A 185 -13.97 1.09 35.24
C GLY A 185 -14.02 -0.13 36.16
N TYR A 186 -13.03 -0.24 37.03
CA TYR A 186 -12.79 -1.40 37.87
C TYR A 186 -12.41 -0.97 39.29
N ALA A 187 -13.03 -1.58 40.29
CA ALA A 187 -12.59 -1.50 41.66
C ALA A 187 -11.34 -2.37 41.80
N LEU A 188 -10.22 -1.76 42.23
CA LEU A 188 -8.93 -2.41 42.41
C LEU A 188 -8.76 -2.79 43.89
N PHE A 189 -8.42 -4.05 44.12
CA PHE A 189 -8.14 -4.64 45.42
C PHE A 189 -6.69 -5.12 45.43
N HIS A 190 -6.10 -5.21 46.61
CA HIS A 190 -4.78 -5.79 46.80
C HIS A 190 -4.80 -6.61 48.08
N GLU A 191 -4.25 -7.81 48.01
CA GLU A 191 -4.20 -8.71 49.16
C GLU A 191 -2.76 -8.97 49.57
N VAL A 192 -2.53 -8.97 50.88
CA VAL A 192 -1.22 -9.33 51.47
C VAL A 192 -1.41 -10.66 52.18
N ASN A 193 -0.79 -11.72 51.66
CA ASN A 193 -0.87 -13.11 52.18
C ASN A 193 -2.25 -13.78 52.06
N PRO A 194 -2.75 -14.06 50.83
CA PRO A 194 -4.00 -14.79 50.66
C PRO A 194 -3.90 -16.23 51.19
N PRO A 195 -5.00 -16.79 51.74
CA PRO A 195 -5.10 -18.21 52.03
C PRO A 195 -4.87 -19.05 50.76
N PRO A 196 -4.34 -20.29 50.87
CA PRO A 196 -4.18 -21.17 49.71
C PRO A 196 -5.51 -21.39 48.98
N GLY A 197 -5.59 -20.98 47.71
CA GLY A 197 -6.78 -21.13 46.87
C GLY A 197 -7.64 -19.87 46.69
N GLU A 198 -7.33 -18.77 47.39
CA GLU A 198 -8.06 -17.49 47.31
C GLU A 198 -7.24 -16.36 46.66
N GLN A 199 -6.19 -16.71 45.89
CA GLN A 199 -5.32 -15.72 45.26
C GLN A 199 -6.03 -14.98 44.11
N TYR A 200 -5.86 -13.66 44.07
CA TYR A 200 -6.31 -12.85 42.93
C TYR A 200 -5.61 -13.27 41.63
N ARG A 201 -6.27 -12.99 40.51
CA ARG A 201 -5.78 -13.33 39.16
C ARG A 201 -4.77 -12.33 38.59
N GLY A 202 -4.41 -11.30 39.38
CA GLY A 202 -3.70 -10.14 38.90
C GLY A 202 -4.57 -9.20 38.05
N ILE A 203 -3.97 -8.11 37.59
CA ILE A 203 -4.61 -7.12 36.69
C ILE A 203 -4.58 -7.61 35.26
N VAL A 204 -3.52 -8.31 34.84
CA VAL A 204 -3.35 -8.88 33.50
C VAL A 204 -2.81 -10.30 33.58
N SER A 205 -3.30 -11.19 32.73
CA SER A 205 -2.89 -12.61 32.70
C SER A 205 -1.55 -12.85 32.00
N GLY A 206 -1.00 -11.85 31.29
CA GLY A 206 0.26 -11.97 30.56
C GLY A 206 0.47 -10.84 29.54
N LEU A 207 1.60 -10.88 28.83
CA LEU A 207 2.01 -9.83 27.88
C LEU A 207 1.12 -9.75 26.63
N ASP A 208 0.49 -10.87 26.24
CA ASP A 208 -0.40 -10.95 25.07
C ASP A 208 -1.88 -10.72 25.42
N ALA A 209 -2.17 -10.34 26.66
CA ALA A 209 -3.54 -10.05 27.09
C ALA A 209 -4.15 -8.90 26.28
N GLN A 210 -5.43 -9.03 25.97
CA GLN A 210 -6.24 -8.00 25.32
C GLN A 210 -7.25 -7.33 26.27
N GLU A 211 -7.48 -7.94 27.42
CA GLU A 211 -8.40 -7.49 28.46
C GLU A 211 -7.72 -7.55 29.83
N VAL A 212 -8.25 -6.79 30.79
CA VAL A 212 -7.89 -6.94 32.20
C VAL A 212 -8.51 -8.21 32.79
N SER A 213 -7.86 -8.79 33.80
CA SER A 213 -8.30 -9.98 34.51
C SER A 213 -9.21 -9.61 35.68
N LEU A 214 -10.45 -10.10 35.68
CA LEU A 214 -11.34 -9.99 36.83
C LEU A 214 -11.04 -11.08 37.86
N SER A 215 -11.14 -10.73 39.14
CA SER A 215 -10.96 -11.63 40.27
C SER A 215 -12.26 -11.82 41.05
N SER A 216 -12.42 -12.97 41.70
CA SER A 216 -13.48 -13.18 42.69
C SER A 216 -13.12 -12.40 43.95
N ILE A 217 -13.91 -11.39 44.31
CA ILE A 217 -13.63 -10.51 45.46
C ILE A 217 -14.52 -10.91 46.65
N PRO A 218 -13.95 -11.19 47.84
CA PRO A 218 -14.73 -11.44 49.04
C PRO A 218 -15.63 -10.24 49.42
N LYS A 219 -16.85 -10.51 49.90
CA LYS A 219 -17.82 -9.47 50.29
C LYS A 219 -17.31 -8.40 51.26
N PRO A 220 -16.45 -8.69 52.26
CA PRO A 220 -15.95 -7.66 53.18
C PRO A 220 -14.76 -6.86 52.63
N ALA A 221 -14.25 -7.15 51.42
CA ALA A 221 -13.07 -6.48 50.89
C ALA A 221 -13.36 -5.00 50.56
N VAL A 222 -12.45 -4.12 50.96
CA VAL A 222 -12.51 -2.69 50.66
C VAL A 222 -11.61 -2.42 49.45
N PRO A 223 -12.11 -1.75 48.39
CA PRO A 223 -11.27 -1.41 47.25
C PRO A 223 -10.19 -0.42 47.65
N ALA A 224 -8.97 -0.68 47.21
CA ALA A 224 -7.82 0.19 47.38
C ALA A 224 -7.86 1.41 46.44
N GLY A 225 -8.59 1.32 45.33
CA GLY A 225 -8.78 2.43 44.40
C GLY A 225 -9.75 2.10 43.27
N LEU A 226 -10.10 3.13 42.50
CA LEU A 226 -10.90 3.02 41.28
C LEU A 226 -9.96 3.13 40.07
N MET A 227 -9.83 2.06 39.30
CA MET A 227 -9.01 1.97 38.09
C MET A 227 -9.88 2.13 36.84
N HIS A 228 -9.38 2.83 35.84
CA HIS A 228 -9.93 2.88 34.49
C HIS A 228 -8.93 2.31 33.49
N PHE A 229 -9.39 1.44 32.59
CA PHE A 229 -8.59 0.91 31.48
C PHE A 229 -9.02 1.56 30.17
N ASN A 230 -8.14 2.32 29.52
CA ASN A 230 -8.42 2.87 28.19
C ASN A 230 -8.32 1.79 27.11
N LYS A 231 -9.34 0.93 27.04
CA LYS A 231 -9.43 -0.21 26.12
C LYS A 231 -9.40 0.22 24.66
N ASP A 232 -10.11 1.28 24.31
CA ASP A 232 -10.15 1.82 22.94
C ASP A 232 -8.76 2.34 22.53
N GLY A 233 -8.07 3.04 23.45
CA GLY A 233 -6.70 3.51 23.24
C GLY A 233 -5.69 2.38 23.09
N TYR A 234 -5.75 1.33 23.93
CA TYR A 234 -4.89 0.16 23.81
C TYR A 234 -5.11 -0.61 22.50
N SER A 235 -6.38 -0.75 22.10
CA SER A 235 -6.75 -1.39 20.83
C SER A 235 -6.22 -0.61 19.62
N ALA A 236 -6.35 0.72 19.64
CA ALA A 236 -5.79 1.58 18.60
C ALA A 236 -4.26 1.46 18.53
N TYR A 237 -3.60 1.51 19.69
CA TYR A 237 -2.15 1.34 19.80
C TYR A 237 -1.68 -0.01 19.25
N CYS A 238 -2.34 -1.13 19.58
CA CYS A 238 -1.93 -2.46 19.11
C CYS A 238 -1.99 -2.58 17.58
N ARG A 239 -3.01 -1.96 16.96
CA ARG A 239 -3.12 -1.88 15.50
C ARG A 239 -1.98 -1.06 14.91
N GLU A 240 -1.74 0.14 15.42
CA GLU A 240 -0.67 1.03 14.94
C GLU A 240 0.73 0.43 15.12
N TYR A 241 0.99 -0.21 16.26
CA TYR A 241 2.23 -0.92 16.55
C TYR A 241 2.48 -2.02 15.52
N ARG A 242 1.48 -2.86 15.25
CA ARG A 242 1.57 -3.94 14.25
C ARG A 242 1.82 -3.36 12.85
N GLU A 243 1.03 -2.36 12.43
CA GLU A 243 1.19 -1.73 11.12
C GLU A 243 2.55 -1.04 10.92
N TYR A 244 3.15 -0.52 11.99
CA TYR A 244 4.48 0.07 11.97
C TYR A 244 5.55 -1.01 11.85
N TRP A 245 5.54 -2.02 12.73
CA TRP A 245 6.57 -3.05 12.75
C TRP A 245 6.51 -4.01 11.55
N ASP A 246 5.32 -4.33 11.05
CA ASP A 246 5.16 -5.04 9.77
C ASP A 246 5.77 -4.24 8.61
N TRP A 247 5.70 -2.91 8.65
CA TRP A 247 6.35 -2.07 7.66
C TRP A 247 7.86 -2.02 7.85
N VAL A 248 8.37 -1.98 9.09
CA VAL A 248 9.82 -2.05 9.35
C VAL A 248 10.40 -3.37 8.82
N GLU A 249 9.69 -4.49 9.02
CA GLU A 249 10.12 -5.80 8.53
C GLU A 249 10.12 -5.89 6.99
N LYS A 250 9.12 -5.29 6.33
CA LYS A 250 8.92 -5.42 4.87
C LYS A 250 9.47 -4.26 4.05
N ARG A 251 10.03 -3.22 4.67
CA ARG A 251 10.47 -2.02 3.93
C ARG A 251 11.68 -2.33 3.06
N ASN A 252 11.78 -1.62 1.93
CA ASN A 252 12.99 -1.59 1.14
C ASN A 252 14.00 -0.64 1.83
N GLU A 253 15.06 -1.20 2.40
CA GLU A 253 16.04 -0.45 3.21
C GLU A 253 16.77 0.62 2.37
N ALA A 254 17.16 0.31 1.13
CA ALA A 254 17.83 1.27 0.24
C ALA A 254 16.94 2.48 -0.06
N ARG A 255 15.64 2.25 -0.28
CA ARG A 255 14.64 3.32 -0.48
C ARG A 255 14.43 4.15 0.78
N TYR A 256 14.41 3.51 1.93
CA TYR A 256 14.29 4.18 3.22
C TYR A 256 15.50 5.07 3.50
N GLN A 257 16.71 4.54 3.33
CA GLN A 257 17.96 5.29 3.51
C GLN A 257 18.02 6.50 2.58
N ASN A 258 17.70 6.32 1.29
CA ASN A 258 17.63 7.43 0.34
C ASN A 258 16.67 8.54 0.79
N THR A 259 15.56 8.20 1.45
CA THR A 259 14.59 9.18 1.98
C THR A 259 15.15 9.95 3.17
N LEU A 260 15.96 9.30 4.01
CA LEU A 260 16.67 9.94 5.11
C LEU A 260 17.80 10.84 4.62
N ASP A 261 18.57 10.37 3.63
CA ASP A 261 19.78 11.05 3.13
C ASP A 261 19.48 12.42 2.53
N HIS A 262 18.36 12.58 1.81
CA HIS A 262 17.98 13.87 1.25
C HIS A 262 17.28 14.80 2.27
N GLY A 263 17.06 14.37 3.51
CA GLY A 263 16.64 15.22 4.63
C GLY A 263 15.22 15.82 4.57
N LYS A 264 14.41 15.46 3.55
CA LYS A 264 13.05 16.02 3.36
C LYS A 264 11.93 15.12 3.87
N HIS A 265 12.26 13.93 4.37
CA HIS A 265 11.35 12.98 5.03
C HIS A 265 10.08 12.58 4.21
N TYR A 266 10.12 12.66 2.88
CA TYR A 266 9.02 12.22 2.00
C TYR A 266 9.51 11.21 0.95
N ASP A 267 8.60 10.35 0.46
CA ASP A 267 8.92 9.37 -0.58
C ASP A 267 9.11 10.01 -1.96
N ALA A 268 10.34 10.36 -2.29
CA ALA A 268 10.70 11.01 -3.55
C ALA A 268 10.39 10.17 -4.80
N LYS A 269 10.44 8.82 -4.70
CA LYS A 269 10.08 7.93 -5.82
C LYS A 269 8.58 8.03 -6.13
N ASN A 270 7.73 8.01 -5.09
CA ASN A 270 6.29 8.12 -5.31
C ASN A 270 5.89 9.50 -5.84
N LEU A 271 6.48 10.59 -5.33
CA LEU A 271 6.19 11.93 -5.85
C LEU A 271 6.66 12.09 -7.30
N MET A 272 7.83 11.58 -7.66
CA MET A 272 8.27 11.53 -9.06
C MET A 272 7.25 10.78 -9.92
N HIS A 273 6.72 9.65 -9.46
CA HIS A 273 5.66 8.92 -10.17
C HIS A 273 4.37 9.73 -10.31
N THR A 274 3.98 10.50 -9.29
CA THR A 274 2.84 11.41 -9.35
C THR A 274 2.99 12.38 -10.52
N PHE A 275 4.11 13.10 -10.60
CA PHE A 275 4.35 14.06 -11.69
C PHE A 275 4.43 13.38 -13.06
N ARG A 276 5.13 12.24 -13.15
CA ARG A 276 5.18 11.45 -14.39
C ARG A 276 3.78 11.11 -14.89
N LEU A 277 2.90 10.62 -14.01
CA LEU A 277 1.51 10.27 -14.38
C LEU A 277 0.70 11.49 -14.81
N LEU A 278 0.82 12.61 -14.09
CA LEU A 278 0.08 13.84 -14.45
C LEU A 278 0.57 14.44 -15.78
N HIS A 279 1.89 14.42 -16.03
CA HIS A 279 2.45 14.88 -17.29
C HIS A 279 2.03 13.97 -18.46
N MET A 280 2.05 12.65 -18.27
CA MET A 280 1.53 11.71 -19.27
C MET A 280 0.04 11.93 -19.53
N ALA A 281 -0.77 12.17 -18.49
CA ALA A 281 -2.20 12.43 -18.66
C ALA A 281 -2.45 13.67 -19.53
N LEU A 282 -1.69 14.75 -19.28
CA LEU A 282 -1.74 15.97 -20.06
C LEU A 282 -1.31 15.75 -21.51
N GLU A 283 -0.22 15.01 -21.74
CA GLU A 283 0.27 14.64 -23.07
C GLU A 283 -0.75 13.80 -23.84
N ILE A 284 -1.43 12.85 -23.19
CA ILE A 284 -2.49 12.07 -23.82
C ILE A 284 -3.63 12.98 -24.30
N ALA A 285 -4.06 13.94 -23.47
CA ALA A 285 -5.14 14.86 -23.83
C ALA A 285 -4.76 15.83 -24.97
N THR A 286 -3.49 16.25 -25.03
CA THR A 286 -3.03 17.30 -25.95
C THR A 286 -2.42 16.74 -27.24
N GLU A 287 -1.77 15.59 -27.19
CA GLU A 287 -1.06 14.96 -28.31
C GLU A 287 -1.75 13.71 -28.84
N GLY A 288 -2.70 13.13 -28.09
CA GLY A 288 -3.41 11.90 -28.51
C GLY A 288 -2.52 10.64 -28.55
N ARG A 289 -1.41 10.62 -27.79
CA ARG A 289 -0.46 9.49 -27.76
C ARG A 289 0.13 9.27 -26.38
N ILE A 290 0.72 8.09 -26.18
CA ILE A 290 1.37 7.71 -24.92
C ILE A 290 2.88 7.91 -25.07
N ASN A 291 3.45 8.86 -24.33
CA ASN A 291 4.89 9.10 -24.33
C ASN A 291 5.56 8.41 -23.14
N VAL A 292 6.04 7.18 -23.37
CA VAL A 292 6.77 6.42 -22.33
C VAL A 292 8.14 7.03 -22.08
N ARG A 293 8.94 7.31 -23.12
CA ARG A 293 10.23 7.98 -22.92
C ARG A 293 10.00 9.43 -22.46
N ARG A 294 10.47 9.78 -21.26
CA ARG A 294 10.19 11.08 -20.65
C ARG A 294 11.10 12.18 -21.19
N ALA A 295 10.49 13.22 -21.78
CA ALA A 295 11.19 14.44 -22.17
C ALA A 295 11.55 15.31 -20.96
N ASP A 296 10.73 15.27 -19.90
CA ASP A 296 10.90 15.99 -18.63
C ASP A 296 11.82 15.25 -17.63
N ARG A 297 12.75 14.42 -18.15
CA ARG A 297 13.62 13.56 -17.35
C ARG A 297 14.30 14.28 -16.19
N GLU A 298 14.92 15.43 -16.46
CA GLU A 298 15.71 16.12 -15.45
C GLU A 298 14.85 16.61 -14.29
N PHE A 299 13.67 17.16 -14.59
CA PHE A 299 12.70 17.56 -13.58
C PHE A 299 12.28 16.39 -12.68
N LEU A 300 11.96 15.24 -13.28
CA LEU A 300 11.59 14.04 -12.54
C LEU A 300 12.74 13.54 -11.64
N LEU A 301 13.99 13.64 -12.11
CA LEU A 301 15.16 13.27 -11.33
C LEU A 301 15.48 14.28 -10.21
N CYS A 302 15.27 15.58 -10.41
CA CYS A 302 15.33 16.59 -9.33
C CYS A 302 14.39 16.22 -8.18
N ILE A 303 13.15 15.80 -8.50
CA ILE A 303 12.20 15.30 -7.50
C ILE A 303 12.77 14.07 -6.80
N ARG A 304 13.29 13.11 -7.58
CA ARG A 304 13.85 11.85 -7.06
C ARG A 304 15.04 12.08 -6.12
N ARG A 305 15.83 13.13 -6.36
CA ARG A 305 16.99 13.55 -5.54
C ARG A 305 16.59 14.36 -4.29
N GLY A 306 15.32 14.72 -4.14
CA GLY A 306 14.85 15.46 -2.97
C GLY A 306 15.11 16.97 -3.02
N GLU A 307 15.26 17.54 -4.22
CA GLU A 307 15.62 18.96 -4.40
C GLU A 307 14.45 19.94 -4.12
N PHE A 308 13.24 19.43 -3.92
CA PHE A 308 12.05 20.23 -3.66
C PHE A 308 11.53 20.02 -2.25
N ASP A 309 10.82 21.01 -1.72
CA ASP A 309 10.06 20.85 -0.50
C ASP A 309 8.75 20.10 -0.75
N TYR A 310 8.33 19.34 0.26
CA TYR A 310 7.14 18.50 0.16
C TYR A 310 5.87 19.32 -0.11
N ALA A 311 5.71 20.44 0.58
CA ALA A 311 4.57 21.34 0.41
C ALA A 311 4.52 21.94 -1.00
N ASP A 312 5.68 22.35 -1.54
CA ASP A 312 5.79 22.89 -2.89
C ASP A 312 5.41 21.85 -3.94
N LEU A 313 5.85 20.60 -3.78
CA LEU A 313 5.47 19.51 -4.68
C LEU A 313 3.98 19.20 -4.64
N LEU A 314 3.33 19.33 -3.47
CA LEU A 314 1.88 19.17 -3.38
C LEU A 314 1.13 20.29 -4.12
N GLY A 315 1.54 21.55 -3.91
CA GLY A 315 0.94 22.69 -4.62
C GLY A 315 1.07 22.55 -6.15
N ARG A 316 2.27 22.20 -6.62
CA ARG A 316 2.53 21.96 -8.05
C ARG A 316 1.73 20.77 -8.62
N ALA A 317 1.51 19.72 -7.82
CA ALA A 317 0.70 18.58 -8.23
C ALA A 317 -0.79 18.96 -8.36
N ASP A 318 -1.30 19.79 -7.45
CA ASP A 318 -2.68 20.30 -7.50
C ASP A 318 -2.88 21.22 -8.72
N GLU A 319 -1.93 22.11 -8.99
CA GLU A 319 -1.93 22.95 -10.21
C GLU A 319 -1.93 22.09 -11.48
N LYS A 320 -1.04 21.09 -11.55
CA LYS A 320 -0.96 20.20 -12.71
C LYS A 320 -2.23 19.37 -12.89
N LEU A 321 -2.87 18.94 -11.80
CA LEU A 321 -4.15 18.24 -11.87
C LEU A 321 -5.26 19.14 -12.44
N ALA A 322 -5.27 20.43 -12.09
CA ALA A 322 -6.20 21.39 -12.66
C ALA A 322 -5.96 21.60 -14.17
N GLU A 323 -4.69 21.64 -14.60
CA GLU A 323 -4.32 21.71 -16.01
C GLU A 323 -4.76 20.46 -16.79
N VAL A 324 -4.54 19.27 -16.22
CA VAL A 324 -5.04 18.00 -16.79
C VAL A 324 -6.55 18.06 -16.99
N ARG A 325 -7.33 18.45 -15.97
CA ARG A 325 -8.79 18.60 -16.06
C ARG A 325 -9.21 19.55 -17.18
N ALA A 326 -8.54 20.71 -17.28
CA ALA A 326 -8.83 21.69 -18.32
C ALA A 326 -8.53 21.13 -19.73
N ALA A 327 -7.45 20.38 -19.89
CA ALA A 327 -7.11 19.75 -21.17
C ALA A 327 -8.13 18.68 -21.59
N TYR A 328 -8.57 17.81 -20.67
CA TYR A 328 -9.58 16.79 -20.97
C TYR A 328 -10.98 17.36 -21.24
N ALA A 329 -11.29 18.54 -20.70
CA ALA A 329 -12.55 19.23 -20.99
C ALA A 329 -12.70 19.63 -22.47
N VAL A 330 -11.60 19.81 -23.20
CA VAL A 330 -11.59 20.27 -24.60
C VAL A 330 -10.93 19.29 -25.57
N CYS A 331 -10.41 18.15 -25.10
CA CYS A 331 -9.72 17.21 -25.97
C CYS A 331 -10.68 16.45 -26.90
N ALA A 332 -10.15 15.99 -28.04
CA ALA A 332 -10.90 15.29 -29.08
C ALA A 332 -11.01 13.77 -28.85
N LEU A 333 -10.47 13.25 -27.75
CA LEU A 333 -10.55 11.83 -27.42
C LEU A 333 -12.00 11.41 -27.15
N PRO A 334 -12.38 10.16 -27.47
CA PRO A 334 -13.69 9.62 -27.13
C PRO A 334 -13.87 9.55 -25.60
N GLU A 335 -15.11 9.50 -25.13
CA GLU A 335 -15.41 9.40 -23.68
C GLU A 335 -14.93 8.08 -23.07
N GLN A 336 -14.93 6.99 -23.86
CA GLN A 336 -14.55 5.64 -23.43
C GLN A 336 -13.75 4.92 -24.53
N PRO A 337 -12.96 3.89 -24.17
CA PRO A 337 -12.32 3.01 -25.14
C PRO A 337 -13.34 2.28 -26.03
N ASP A 338 -12.95 1.93 -27.25
CA ASP A 338 -13.74 1.07 -28.13
C ASP A 338 -13.62 -0.40 -27.70
N VAL A 339 -14.42 -0.77 -26.70
CA VAL A 339 -14.42 -2.11 -26.11
C VAL A 339 -14.72 -3.19 -27.16
N ALA A 340 -15.60 -2.91 -28.12
CA ALA A 340 -15.96 -3.87 -29.16
C ALA A 340 -14.79 -4.13 -30.10
N ALA A 341 -14.05 -3.10 -30.50
CA ALA A 341 -12.85 -3.26 -31.32
C ALA A 341 -11.76 -4.03 -30.57
N VAL A 342 -11.54 -3.73 -29.28
CA VAL A 342 -10.56 -4.45 -28.45
C VAL A 342 -10.95 -5.93 -28.28
N GLU A 343 -12.23 -6.22 -28.07
CA GLU A 343 -12.74 -7.60 -27.97
C GLU A 343 -12.59 -8.36 -29.29
N ALA A 344 -12.86 -7.71 -30.43
CA ALA A 344 -12.66 -8.30 -31.75
C ALA A 344 -11.19 -8.70 -31.97
N VAL A 345 -10.24 -7.82 -31.63
CA VAL A 345 -8.80 -8.14 -31.68
C VAL A 345 -8.47 -9.32 -30.77
N LEU A 346 -9.00 -9.36 -29.53
CA LEU A 346 -8.78 -10.47 -28.62
C LEU A 346 -9.29 -11.81 -29.20
N ALA A 347 -10.49 -11.81 -29.80
CA ALA A 347 -11.06 -12.98 -30.45
C ALA A 347 -10.17 -13.47 -31.60
N GLU A 348 -9.76 -12.57 -32.50
CA GLU A 348 -8.88 -12.90 -33.61
C GLU A 348 -7.52 -13.47 -33.17
N ILE A 349 -6.95 -12.94 -32.09
CA ILE A 349 -5.69 -13.45 -31.52
C ILE A 349 -5.88 -14.89 -31.06
N ARG A 350 -6.99 -15.17 -30.34
CA ARG A 350 -7.29 -16.52 -29.85
C ARG A 350 -7.54 -17.49 -31.00
N GLU A 351 -8.29 -17.07 -32.01
CA GLU A 351 -8.50 -17.88 -33.21
C GLU A 351 -7.17 -18.18 -33.91
N SER A 352 -6.32 -17.17 -34.10
CA SER A 352 -5.02 -17.34 -34.77
C SER A 352 -4.04 -18.26 -34.04
N VAL A 353 -4.16 -18.40 -32.71
CA VAL A 353 -3.27 -19.24 -31.89
C VAL A 353 -3.86 -20.63 -31.62
N TYR A 354 -5.20 -20.75 -31.59
CA TYR A 354 -5.88 -22.00 -31.25
C TYR A 354 -6.34 -22.84 -32.45
N HIS A 355 -6.24 -22.28 -33.66
CA HIS A 355 -6.40 -22.96 -34.94
C HIS A 355 -5.02 -23.17 -35.57
#